data_AF-A0A2X0MBC0-F1
#
_entry.id   AF-A0A2X0MBC0-F1
#
_cell.length_a   1.000
_cell.length_b   1.000
_cell.length_c   1.000
_cell.angle_alpha   90.00
_cell.angle_beta   90.00
_cell.angle_gamma   90.00
#
_symmetry.space_group_name_H-M   'P 1'
#
loop_
_entity.id
_entity.type
_entity.pdbx_description
1 polymer ?
#
loop_
_entity_poly.entity_id
_entity_poly.type
_entity_poly.pdbx_seq_one_letter_code
_entity_poly.pdbx_strand_id
1 'polypeptide(L)' 'MAITSSLTRVFSRNSVFVGTVFFGAFAFSMGFDVATQNWWDKHNKPKQWKDIRAQYD' A
#
# COMPACT_ATOMS: atom_id res chain seq x y z
N MET A 1 -25.31 8.43 -2.86
CA MET A 1 -24.21 8.32 -1.86
C MET A 1 -23.22 9.45 -2.08
N ALA A 2 -22.96 10.28 -1.07
CA ALA A 2 -22.10 11.45 -1.18
C ALA A 2 -20.65 11.12 -1.57
N ILE A 3 -20.13 9.97 -1.13
CA ILE A 3 -18.77 9.51 -1.45
C ILE A 3 -18.63 9.22 -2.95
N THR A 4 -19.57 8.48 -3.53
CA THR A 4 -19.55 8.15 -4.96
C THR A 4 -19.60 9.41 -5.82
N SER A 5 -20.46 10.38 -5.50
CA SER A 5 -20.53 11.65 -6.25
C SER A 5 -19.24 12.47 -6.18
N SER A 6 -18.53 12.43 -5.05
CA SER A 6 -17.25 13.12 -4.88
C SER A 6 -16.14 12.47 -5.70
N LEU A 7 -16.08 11.12 -5.70
CA LEU A 7 -15.13 10.38 -6.53
C LEU A 7 -15.40 10.59 -8.03
N THR A 8 -16.66 10.49 -8.45
CA THR A 8 -17.04 10.74 -9.84
C THR A 8 -16.61 12.14 -10.31
N ARG A 9 -16.69 13.16 -9.46
CA ARG A 9 -16.26 14.53 -9.80
C ARG A 9 -14.75 14.67 -10.01
N VAL A 10 -13.95 13.89 -9.29
CA VAL A 10 -12.49 13.87 -9.46
C VAL A 10 -12.12 13.10 -10.73
N PHE A 11 -12.74 11.94 -10.96
CA PHE A 11 -12.42 11.09 -12.11
C PHE A 11 -13.07 11.53 -13.44
N SER A 12 -14.10 12.37 -13.44
CA SER A 12 -14.73 12.87 -14.66
C SER A 12 -14.00 14.05 -15.32
N ARG A 13 -13.01 14.65 -14.63
CA ARG A 13 -12.22 15.77 -15.16
C ARG A 13 -10.89 15.28 -15.72
N ASN A 14 -10.77 15.25 -17.05
CA ASN A 14 -9.54 14.84 -17.75
C ASN A 14 -8.28 15.55 -17.25
N SER A 15 -8.40 16.84 -16.89
CA SER A 15 -7.27 17.66 -16.41
C SER A 15 -6.64 17.18 -15.11
N VAL A 16 -7.37 16.42 -14.28
CA VAL A 16 -6.87 15.90 -12.99
C VAL A 16 -6.82 14.39 -12.93
N PHE A 17 -7.50 13.69 -13.85
CA PHE A 17 -7.64 12.24 -13.87
C PHE A 17 -6.29 11.50 -13.71
N VAL A 18 -5.35 11.72 -14.63
CA VAL A 18 -4.05 11.01 -14.63
C VAL A 18 -3.23 11.35 -13.37
N GLY A 19 -3.23 12.62 -12.96
CA GLY A 19 -2.54 13.05 -11.75
C GLY A 19 -3.10 12.39 -10.48
N THR A 20 -4.44 12.26 -10.38
CA THR A 20 -5.09 11.55 -9.29
C THR A 20 -4.71 10.07 -9.26
N VAL A 21 -4.68 9.41 -10.43
CA VAL A 21 -4.29 8.00 -10.53
C VAL A 21 -2.84 7.80 -10.08
N PHE A 22 -1.90 8.63 -10.55
CA PHE A 22 -0.50 8.52 -10.13
C PHE A 22 -0.31 8.80 -8.65
N PHE A 23 -0.92 9.85 -8.13
CA PHE A 23 -0.88 10.14 -6.70
C PHE A 23 -1.41 8.96 -5.87
N GLY A 24 -2.55 8.40 -6.27
CA GLY A 24 -3.12 7.21 -5.65
C GLY A 24 -2.19 6.01 -5.72
N ALA A 25 -1.54 5.78 -6.86
CA ALA A 25 -0.60 4.67 -7.05
C ALA A 25 0.62 4.78 -6.13
N PHE A 26 1.23 5.96 -5.99
CA PHE A 26 2.38 6.16 -5.10
C PHE A 26 1.99 6.05 -3.62
N ALA A 27 0.86 6.64 -3.22
CA ALA A 27 0.38 6.55 -1.86
C ALA A 27 0.01 5.10 -1.50
N PHE A 28 -0.65 4.39 -2.43
CA PHE A 28 -1.01 2.99 -2.25
C PHE A 28 0.21 2.08 -2.19
N SER A 29 1.18 2.22 -3.10
CA SER A 29 2.35 1.34 -3.12
C SER A 29 3.11 1.38 -1.80
N MET A 30 3.37 2.57 -1.25
CA MET A 30 4.06 2.73 0.02
C MET A 30 3.27 2.12 1.19
N GLY A 31 1.97 2.38 1.27
CA GLY A 31 1.13 1.85 2.34
C GLY A 31 0.95 0.33 2.26
N PHE A 32 0.74 -0.19 1.05
CA PHE A 32 0.52 -1.60 0.79
C PHE A 32 1.77 -2.43 1.08
N ASP A 33 2.95 -1.98 0.64
CA ASP A 33 4.22 -2.66 0.88
C ASP A 33 4.49 -2.82 2.38
N VAL A 34 4.42 -1.73 3.14
CA VAL A 34 4.62 -1.77 4.61
C VAL A 34 3.58 -2.65 5.30
N ALA A 35 2.30 -2.52 4.93
CA ALA A 35 1.22 -3.28 5.57
C ALA A 35 1.37 -4.78 5.32
N THR A 36 1.62 -5.16 4.07
CA THR A 36 1.75 -6.58 3.68
C THR A 36 3.04 -7.19 4.20
N GLN A 37 4.16 -6.48 4.15
CA GLN A 37 5.43 -6.94 4.73
C GLN A 37 5.29 -7.18 6.23
N ASN A 38 4.68 -6.24 6.96
CA ASN A 38 4.44 -6.41 8.41
C ASN A 38 3.52 -7.59 8.72
N TRP A 39 2.47 -7.79 7.91
CA TRP A 39 1.59 -8.93 8.07
C TRP A 39 2.34 -10.24 7.83
N TRP A 40 3.11 -10.32 6.75
CA TRP A 40 3.93 -11.47 6.40
C TRP A 40 4.95 -11.82 7.49
N ASP A 41 5.57 -10.80 8.06
CA ASP A 41 6.56 -10.91 9.14
C ASP A 41 5.96 -11.50 10.41
N LYS A 42 4.81 -10.97 10.82
CA LYS A 42 4.10 -11.49 11.99
C LYS A 42 3.59 -12.90 11.77
N HIS A 43 3.08 -13.18 10.57
CA HIS A 43 2.54 -14.50 10.25
C HIS A 43 3.61 -15.59 10.20
N ASN A 44 4.82 -15.26 9.74
CA ASN A 44 5.90 -16.23 9.55
C ASN A 44 6.93 -16.25 10.68
N LYS A 45 6.79 -15.44 11.73
CA LYS A 45 7.67 -15.47 12.89
C LYS A 45 7.55 -16.82 13.64
N PRO A 46 8.64 -17.45 14.14
CA PRO A 46 10.05 -17.05 14.11
C PRO A 46 10.85 -17.69 12.97
N LYS A 47 10.22 -18.02 11.83
CA LYS A 47 10.83 -18.85 10.79
C LYS A 47 11.70 -18.07 9.80
N GLN A 48 11.62 -16.74 9.79
CA GLN A 48 12.34 -15.97 8.79
C GLN A 48 13.82 -15.87 9.10
N TRP A 49 14.66 -15.75 8.07
CA TRP A 49 16.10 -15.57 8.25
C TRP A 49 16.43 -14.41 9.22
N LYS A 50 15.72 -13.28 9.09
CA LYS A 50 15.90 -12.13 10.00
C LYS A 50 15.58 -12.43 11.47
N ASP A 51 14.77 -13.45 11.76
CA ASP A 51 14.45 -13.86 13.13
C ASP A 51 15.53 -14.81 13.71
N ILE A 52 16.14 -15.65 12.87
CA ILE A 52 17.07 -16.72 13.31
C ILE A 52 18.55 -16.39 13.09
N ARG A 53 18.88 -15.39 12.26
CA ARG A 53 20.28 -15.08 11.88
C ARG A 53 21.20 -14.82 13.06
N ALA A 54 20.67 -14.29 14.17
CA ALA A 54 21.44 -14.01 15.38
C ALA A 54 22.00 -15.26 16.06
N GLN A 55 21.59 -16.47 15.63
CA GLN A 55 22.13 -17.74 16.09
C GLN A 55 23.29 -18.25 15.21
N TYR A 56 23.52 -17.61 14.06
CA TYR A 56 24.49 -18.04 13.04
C TYR A 56 25.52 -16.96 12.68
N ASP A 57 25.32 -15.73 13.15
CA ASP A 57 26.28 -14.61 13.14
C ASP A 57 27.01 -14.56 14.50
#